data_AF-V8AMZ4-F1
#
_entry.id   AF-V8AMZ4-F1
#
_cell.length_a   1.000
_cell.length_b   1.000
_cell.length_c   1.000
_cell.angle_alpha   90.00
_cell.angle_beta   90.00
_cell.angle_gamma   90.00
#
_symmetry.space_group_name_H-M   'P 1'
#
loop_
_entity.id
_entity.type
_entity.pdbx_description
1 polymer ?
#
loop_
_entity_poly.entity_id
_entity_poly.type
_entity_poly.pdbx_seq_one_letter_code
_entity_poly.pdbx_strand_id
1 'polypeptide(L)' 'MVIGIPKIDQNYEPFLSLRADSKGSIGGAAIGMFKIGELNKYGDQSDTSQPRLVITQNSADFPADLYFYRD' A
#
# COMPACT_ATOMS: atom_id res chain seq x y z
N MET A 1 10.72 7.37 14.98
CA MET A 1 10.98 8.58 14.16
C MET A 1 10.67 8.24 12.70
N VAL A 2 9.94 9.05 11.93
CA VAL A 2 9.69 8.75 10.50
C VAL A 2 10.94 9.13 9.70
N ILE A 3 11.70 8.14 9.24
CA ILE A 3 12.93 8.36 8.48
C ILE A 3 12.56 8.58 7.00
N GLY A 4 12.18 9.82 6.70
CA GLY A 4 11.89 10.31 5.35
C GLY A 4 10.52 9.88 4.80
N ILE A 5 9.77 10.84 4.26
CA ILE A 5 8.69 10.53 3.33
C ILE A 5 9.39 10.21 2.00
N PRO A 6 9.31 8.98 1.46
CA PRO A 6 9.82 8.70 0.13
C PRO A 6 9.20 9.72 -0.84
N LYS A 7 10.01 10.33 -1.72
CA LYS A 7 9.46 11.17 -2.79
C LYS A 7 8.41 10.33 -3.52
N ILE A 8 7.19 10.86 -3.62
CA ILE A 8 6.12 10.24 -4.40
C ILE A 8 6.62 10.22 -5.85
N ASP A 9 7.10 9.06 -6.30
CA ASP A 9 7.23 8.82 -7.72
C ASP A 9 5.81 8.84 -8.29
N GLN A 10 5.59 9.66 -9.30
CA GLN A 10 4.27 9.86 -9.91
C GLN A 10 3.75 8.60 -10.60
N ASN A 11 4.60 7.57 -10.77
CA ASN A 11 4.26 6.24 -11.26
C ASN A 11 4.11 5.19 -10.15
N TYR A 12 4.27 5.59 -8.89
CA TYR A 12 4.13 4.72 -7.73
C TYR A 12 2.70 4.76 -7.20
N GLU A 13 2.24 3.58 -6.77
CA GLU A 13 1.03 3.41 -5.95
C GLU A 13 1.06 4.41 -4.78
N PRO A 14 -0.07 4.94 -4.29
CA PRO A 14 -0.07 5.82 -3.12
C PRO A 14 0.21 4.99 -1.87
N PHE A 15 1.49 4.70 -1.60
CA PHE A 15 1.88 3.81 -0.50
C PHE A 15 2.69 4.50 0.61
N LEU A 16 2.38 4.14 1.86
CA LEU A 16 3.17 4.50 3.03
C LEU A 16 4.16 3.37 3.35
N SER A 17 5.46 3.64 3.31
CA SER A 17 6.48 2.68 3.75
C SER A 17 6.74 2.82 5.25
N LEU A 18 6.55 1.72 5.99
CA LEU A 18 6.87 1.56 7.40
C LEU A 18 8.18 0.78 7.51
N ARG A 19 9.22 1.38 8.09
CA ARG A 19 10.54 0.76 8.26
C ARG A 19 10.96 0.81 9.72
N ALA A 20 11.61 -0.24 10.20
CA ALA A 20 12.24 -0.23 11.51
C ALA A 20 13.41 0.77 11.53
N ASP A 21 13.55 1.54 12.62
CA ASP A 21 14.51 2.64 12.73
C ASP A 21 15.89 2.23 13.30
N SER A 22 16.11 0.94 13.54
CA SER A 22 17.37 0.42 14.08
C SER A 22 18.31 -0.11 12.99
N LYS A 23 19.59 0.24 13.12
CA LYS A 23 20.67 -0.13 12.19
C LYS A 23 20.79 -1.66 12.12
N GLY A 24 20.58 -2.23 10.93
CA GLY A 24 20.61 -3.68 10.72
C GLY A 24 19.27 -4.40 10.85
N SER A 25 18.16 -3.68 11.08
CA SER A 25 16.83 -4.29 11.06
C SER A 25 16.44 -4.74 9.66
N ILE A 26 15.97 -5.99 9.59
CA ILE A 26 15.42 -6.62 8.40
C ILE A 26 13.90 -6.61 8.57
N GLY A 27 13.20 -5.91 7.69
CA GLY A 27 11.74 -5.87 7.69
C GLY A 27 11.17 -4.47 7.47
N GLY A 28 9.93 -4.47 6.99
CA GLY A 28 9.13 -3.27 6.75
C GLY A 28 7.77 -3.67 6.21
N ALA A 29 6.90 -2.68 6.08
CA ALA A 29 5.62 -2.84 5.41
C ALA A 29 5.39 -1.65 4.48
N ALA A 30 4.47 -1.84 3.54
CA ALA A 30 3.89 -0.85 2.68
C ALA A 30 2.39 -0.87 2.92
N ILE A 31 1.77 0.30 3.00
CA ILE A 31 0.31 0.45 3.00
C ILE A 31 -0.07 1.06 1.67
N GLY A 32 -0.66 0.30 0.75
CA GLY A 32 -1.24 0.84 -0.48
C GLY A 32 -2.60 1.47 -0.18
N MET A 33 -2.83 2.69 -0.65
CA MET A 33 -4.08 3.41 -0.46
C MET A 33 -4.69 3.75 -1.82
N PHE A 34 -5.93 3.32 -2.03
CA PHE A 34 -6.63 3.49 -3.31
C PHE A 34 -7.91 4.28 -3.10
N LYS A 35 -8.13 5.27 -3.96
CA LYS A 35 -9.40 6.01 -4.01
C LYS A 35 -10.46 5.16 -4.71
N ILE A 36 -11.73 5.57 -4.57
CA ILE A 36 -12.85 4.99 -5.33
C ILE A 36 -12.52 5.09 -6.83
N GLY A 37 -12.65 3.96 -7.54
CA GLY A 37 -12.40 3.83 -8.97
C GLY A 37 -10.92 3.82 -9.39
N GLU A 38 -9.97 4.08 -8.48
CA GLU A 38 -8.55 3.82 -8.74
C GLU A 38 -8.34 2.31 -8.84
N LEU A 39 -7.38 1.85 -9.66
CA LEU A 39 -7.08 0.43 -9.82
C LEU A 39 -5.66 0.14 -9.34
N ASN A 40 -5.46 -1.01 -8.71
CA ASN A 40 -4.13 -1.57 -8.49
C ASN A 40 -3.50 -1.94 -9.84
N LYS A 41 -2.35 -1.34 -10.14
CA LYS A 41 -1.69 -1.49 -11.45
C LYS A 41 -1.18 -2.91 -11.74
N TYR A 42 -1.09 -3.75 -10.72
CA TYR A 42 -0.66 -5.15 -10.86
C TYR A 42 -1.83 -6.12 -11.11
N GLY A 43 -3.07 -5.63 -11.01
CA GLY A 43 -4.30 -6.44 -10.98
C GLY A 43 -5.15 -6.01 -9.78
N ASP A 44 -6.48 -5.96 -9.96
CA ASP A 44 -7.39 -5.50 -8.91
C ASP A 44 -8.59 -6.44 -8.77
N GLN A 45 -8.63 -7.19 -7.66
CA GLN A 45 -9.71 -8.11 -7.32
C GLN A 45 -10.68 -7.52 -6.28
N SER A 46 -10.46 -6.29 -5.83
CA SER A 46 -11.21 -5.66 -4.75
C SER A 46 -12.53 -5.00 -5.21
N ASP A 47 -13.34 -4.55 -4.26
CA ASP A 47 -14.48 -3.67 -4.55
C ASP A 47 -14.01 -2.22 -4.78
N THR A 48 -13.80 -1.88 -6.05
CA THR A 48 -13.33 -0.54 -6.46
C THR A 48 -14.37 0.58 -6.28
N SER A 49 -15.61 0.25 -5.87
CA SER A 49 -16.62 1.25 -5.55
C SER A 49 -16.40 1.94 -4.19
N GLN A 50 -15.45 1.45 -3.40
CA GLN A 50 -15.13 1.93 -2.06
C GLN A 50 -13.68 2.44 -1.96
N PRO A 51 -13.34 3.29 -0.97
CA PRO A 51 -11.95 3.56 -0.64
C PRO A 51 -11.31 2.32 0.00
N ARG A 52 -10.06 2.02 -0.36
CA ARG A 52 -9.42 0.74 -0.02
C ARG A 52 -8.00 0.92 0.51
N LEU A 53 -7.61 0.05 1.44
CA LEU A 53 -6.26 -0.06 1.96
C LEU A 53 -5.76 -1.50 1.85
N VAL A 54 -4.48 -1.70 1.60
CA VAL A 54 -3.81 -3.01 1.68
C VAL A 54 -2.48 -2.86 2.42
N ILE A 55 -2.18 -3.77 3.34
CA ILE A 55 -0.90 -3.81 4.06
C ILE A 55 -0.08 -4.98 3.53
N THR A 56 1.12 -4.72 3.05
CA THR A 56 1.94 -5.70 2.35
C THR A 56 3.43 -5.45 2.57
N GLN A 57 4.29 -6.39 2.17
CA GLN A 57 5.73 -6.15 2.04
C GLN A 57 6.18 -6.01 0.58
N ASN A 58 5.33 -6.41 -0.37
CA ASN A 58 5.62 -6.46 -1.81
C ASN A 58 4.47 -5.85 -2.63
N SER A 59 4.72 -5.56 -3.90
CA SER A 59 3.66 -5.21 -4.87
C SER A 59 3.13 -6.47 -5.57
N ALA A 60 1.81 -6.64 -5.68
CA ALA A 60 1.17 -7.78 -6.34
C ALA A 60 -0.29 -7.47 -6.72
N ASP A 61 -0.90 -8.37 -7.50
CA ASP A 61 -2.36 -8.51 -7.56
C ASP A 61 -2.82 -9.21 -6.28
N PHE A 62 -3.58 -8.51 -5.43
CA PHE A 62 -3.99 -9.03 -4.13
C PHE A 62 -5.40 -9.61 -4.18
N PRO A 63 -5.66 -10.73 -3.49
CA PRO A 63 -7.01 -11.19 -3.20
C PRO A 63 -7.89 -10.13 -2.53
N ALA A 64 -9.18 -10.12 -2.86
CA ALA A 64 -10.16 -9.13 -2.40
C ALA A 64 -10.27 -9.02 -0.87
N ASP A 65 -10.06 -10.13 -0.16
CA ASP A 65 -10.15 -10.27 1.29
C ASP A 65 -8.96 -9.66 2.05
N LEU A 66 -7.87 -9.33 1.35
CA LEU A 66 -6.73 -8.60 1.92
C LEU A 66 -6.93 -7.07 1.92
N TYR A 67 -7.98 -6.58 1.24
CA TYR A 67 -8.32 -5.17 1.23
C TYR A 67 -9.18 -4.81 2.44
N PHE A 68 -8.79 -3.74 3.11
CA PHE A 68 -9.58 -3.10 4.14
C PHE A 68 -10.40 -1.97 3.53
N TYR A 69 -11.70 -2.00 3.80
CA TYR A 69 -12.67 -0.99 3.39
C TYR A 69 -13.06 -0.16 4.60
N ARG A 70 -13.50 1.07 4.36
CA ARG A 70 -14.07 1.92 5.41
C ARG A 70 -15.58 1.77 5.40
N ASP A 71 -16.17 1.47 6.55
CA ASP A 71 -17.62 1.50 6.78
C ASP A 71 -18.23 2.91 6.52
#